data_AF-V7EY59-F1
#
_entry.id   AF-V7EY59-F1
#
_cell.length_a   1.000
_cell.length_b   1.000
_cell.length_c   1.000
_cell.angle_alpha   90.00
_cell.angle_beta   90.00
_cell.angle_gamma   90.00
#
_symmetry.space_group_name_H-M   'P 1'
#
loop_
_entity.id
_entity.type
_entity.pdbx_description
1 polymer ?
#
loop_
_entity_poly.entity_id
_entity_poly.type
_entity_poly.pdbx_seq_one_letter_code
_entity_poly.pdbx_strand_id
1 'polypeptide(L)'
;MGVAVRRAGTPTPPDGWRGSAAQIAVGRAAIRAYNKRRHLVPKCGAKAKSHGGPCGQIAMANGRCYLHGGRVPAGDGYHLPVWPDGKAPGAVAKLNRKLNDLDRAAAKRAKRVAAMSADERAAYEEWKKTHKPGPAAARTRARRALEQAKAQRELIETFPPRQVPSAESAELAHEIEALRAELKRRRDDAQKPKPIGAFA
;
A
#
# COMPACT_ATOMS: atom_id res chain seq x y z
N MET A 1 28.32 -47.34 -33.46
CA MET A 1 29.02 -46.26 -32.72
C MET A 1 28.96 -45.00 -33.57
N GLY A 2 28.09 -44.04 -33.23
CA GLY A 2 27.94 -42.79 -33.99
C GLY A 2 28.60 -41.63 -33.25
N VAL A 3 29.72 -41.13 -33.77
CA VAL A 3 30.38 -39.92 -33.24
C VAL A 3 29.56 -38.72 -33.70
N ALA A 4 28.92 -38.02 -32.77
CA ALA A 4 28.18 -36.80 -33.06
C ALA A 4 29.15 -35.70 -33.51
N VAL A 5 29.09 -35.34 -34.80
CA VAL A 5 29.83 -34.23 -35.39
C VAL A 5 29.25 -32.92 -34.85
N ARG A 6 30.07 -32.14 -34.13
CA ARG A 6 29.68 -30.82 -33.64
C ARG A 6 29.61 -29.84 -34.82
N ARG A 7 28.52 -29.05 -34.90
CA ARG A 7 28.35 -28.01 -35.93
C ARG A 7 29.46 -26.95 -35.82
N ALA A 8 30.06 -26.59 -36.95
CA ALA A 8 30.99 -25.49 -37.06
C ALA A 8 30.32 -24.18 -36.59
N GLY A 9 30.97 -23.44 -35.70
CA GLY A 9 30.51 -22.12 -35.24
C GLY A 9 30.03 -22.00 -33.79
N THR A 10 30.00 -23.08 -32.99
CA THR A 10 29.87 -22.90 -31.52
C THR A 10 31.19 -22.34 -30.98
N PRO A 11 31.22 -21.12 -30.41
CA PRO A 11 32.41 -20.58 -29.80
C PRO A 11 32.85 -21.53 -28.67
N THR A 12 34.07 -22.05 -28.76
CA THR A 12 34.73 -22.63 -27.60
C THR A 12 34.88 -21.50 -26.57
N PRO A 13 34.31 -21.64 -25.36
CA PRO A 13 34.56 -20.66 -24.31
C PRO A 13 36.07 -20.56 -24.13
N PRO A 14 36.65 -19.35 -24.09
CA PRO A 14 38.08 -19.17 -23.91
C PRO A 14 38.53 -19.97 -22.68
N ASP A 15 39.63 -20.69 -22.87
CA ASP A 15 40.13 -21.71 -21.96
C ASP A 15 40.18 -21.24 -20.51
N GLY A 16 39.69 -22.08 -19.58
CA GLY A 16 40.04 -21.95 -18.16
C GLY A 16 38.90 -21.99 -17.14
N TRP A 17 37.63 -21.85 -17.51
CA TRP A 17 36.54 -21.90 -16.52
C TRP A 17 35.91 -23.28 -16.35
N ARG A 18 36.72 -24.34 -16.42
CA ARG A 18 36.38 -25.62 -15.79
C ARG A 18 37.13 -25.64 -14.47
N GLY A 19 36.40 -25.45 -13.37
CA GLY A 19 36.97 -25.61 -12.04
C GLY A 19 37.68 -26.96 -11.91
N SER A 20 38.63 -27.06 -10.98
CA SER A 20 39.38 -28.30 -10.73
C SER A 20 38.44 -29.50 -10.53
N ALA A 21 38.91 -30.72 -10.78
CA ALA A 21 38.10 -31.93 -10.57
C ALA A 21 37.45 -31.95 -9.16
N ALA A 22 38.19 -31.47 -8.16
CA ALA A 22 37.70 -31.27 -6.80
C ALA A 22 36.53 -30.26 -6.73
N GLN A 23 36.65 -29.08 -7.37
CA GLN A 23 35.57 -28.08 -7.42
C GLN A 23 34.32 -28.61 -8.13
N ILE A 24 34.49 -29.37 -9.21
CA ILE A 24 33.37 -30.01 -9.92
C ILE A 24 32.68 -31.04 -9.02
N ALA A 25 33.44 -31.84 -8.27
CA ALA A 25 32.88 -32.83 -7.34
C ALA A 25 32.07 -32.14 -6.22
N VAL A 26 32.60 -31.06 -5.63
CA VAL A 26 31.90 -30.25 -4.62
C VAL A 26 30.61 -29.66 -5.20
N GLY A 27 30.66 -29.07 -6.39
CA GLY A 27 29.47 -28.51 -7.05
C GLY A 27 28.40 -29.56 -7.32
N ARG A 28 28.79 -30.76 -7.78
CA ARG A 28 27.86 -31.89 -7.99
C ARG A 28 27.23 -32.36 -6.68
N ALA A 29 28.02 -32.48 -5.61
CA ALA A 29 27.50 -32.86 -4.30
C ALA A 29 26.47 -31.84 -3.78
N ALA A 30 26.76 -30.53 -3.92
CA ALA A 30 25.85 -29.47 -3.53
C ALA A 30 24.52 -29.50 -4.31
N ILE A 31 24.57 -29.68 -5.65
CA ILE A 31 23.37 -29.80 -6.48
C ILE A 31 22.54 -31.02 -6.09
N ARG A 32 23.19 -32.17 -5.86
CA ARG A 32 22.49 -33.39 -5.40
C ARG A 32 21.78 -33.17 -4.07
N ALA A 33 22.48 -32.58 -3.08
CA ALA A 33 21.90 -32.27 -1.78
C ALA A 33 20.71 -31.31 -1.89
N TYR A 34 20.84 -30.27 -2.73
CA TYR A 34 19.75 -29.33 -2.98
C TYR A 34 18.54 -29.98 -3.66
N ASN A 35 18.76 -30.81 -4.68
CA ASN A 35 17.69 -31.52 -5.38
C ASN A 35 16.93 -32.48 -4.47
N LYS A 36 17.62 -33.15 -3.53
CA LYS A 36 16.98 -33.99 -2.52
C LYS A 36 15.97 -33.22 -1.66
N ARG A 37 16.24 -31.96 -1.31
CA ARG A 37 15.31 -31.14 -0.49
C ARG A 37 14.35 -30.27 -1.30
N ARG A 38 14.64 -29.99 -2.58
CA ARG A 38 13.91 -29.01 -3.40
C ARG A 38 12.41 -29.25 -3.46
N HIS A 39 11.96 -30.51 -3.40
CA HIS A 39 10.54 -30.87 -3.48
C HIS A 39 9.77 -30.54 -2.17
N LEU A 40 10.47 -30.50 -1.03
CA LEU A 40 9.90 -30.16 0.28
C LEU A 40 9.76 -28.64 0.49
N VAL A 41 10.44 -27.83 -0.32
CA VAL A 41 10.41 -26.37 -0.18
C VAL A 41 9.16 -25.80 -0.87
N PRO A 42 8.46 -24.84 -0.25
CA PRO A 42 7.29 -24.18 -0.84
C PRO A 42 7.53 -23.67 -2.26
N LYS A 43 6.53 -23.83 -3.11
CA LYS A 43 6.55 -23.35 -4.50
C LYS A 43 5.75 -22.07 -4.65
N CYS A 44 6.17 -21.24 -5.58
CA CYS A 44 5.44 -20.06 -5.98
C CYS A 44 4.18 -20.47 -6.76
N GLY A 45 3.01 -20.14 -6.21
CA GLY A 45 1.71 -20.33 -6.87
C GLY A 45 1.26 -19.18 -7.76
N ALA A 46 2.16 -18.25 -8.14
CA ALA A 46 1.78 -17.17 -9.05
C ALA A 46 1.54 -17.71 -10.47
N LYS A 47 0.61 -17.11 -11.22
CA LYS A 47 0.33 -17.47 -12.60
C LYS A 47 1.53 -17.17 -13.49
N ALA A 48 2.10 -18.19 -14.13
CA ALA A 48 3.22 -18.02 -15.03
C ALA A 48 2.77 -17.40 -16.36
N LYS A 49 3.56 -16.46 -16.87
CA LYS A 49 3.27 -15.79 -18.15
C LYS A 49 3.33 -16.73 -19.35
N SER A 50 4.24 -17.71 -19.34
CA SER A 50 4.50 -18.58 -20.49
C SER A 50 3.40 -19.60 -20.77
N HIS A 51 2.80 -20.18 -19.73
CA HIS A 51 1.87 -21.32 -19.87
C HIS A 51 0.57 -21.17 -19.05
N GLY A 52 0.36 -20.05 -18.34
CA GLY A 52 -0.87 -19.78 -17.61
C GLY A 52 -1.13 -20.64 -16.35
N GLY A 53 -0.44 -21.76 -16.16
CA GLY A 53 -0.41 -22.52 -14.90
C GLY A 53 0.41 -21.89 -13.75
N PRO A 54 0.51 -22.56 -12.58
CA PRO A 54 1.29 -22.09 -11.45
C PRO A 54 2.80 -22.09 -11.75
N CYS A 55 3.52 -21.11 -11.21
CA CYS A 55 4.94 -20.88 -11.53
C CYS A 55 5.87 -22.05 -11.16
N GLY A 56 5.64 -22.72 -10.04
CA GLY A 56 6.43 -23.89 -9.62
C GLY A 56 7.89 -23.61 -9.21
N GLN A 57 8.38 -22.37 -9.38
CA GLN A 57 9.69 -21.94 -8.86
C GLN A 57 9.69 -21.94 -7.33
N ILE A 58 10.86 -22.03 -6.71
CA ILE A 58 10.96 -22.00 -5.24
C ILE A 58 10.52 -20.63 -4.72
N ALA A 59 9.62 -20.63 -3.75
CA ALA A 59 9.15 -19.43 -3.10
C ALA A 59 10.21 -18.88 -2.14
N MET A 60 10.32 -17.55 -2.08
CA MET A 60 11.05 -16.83 -1.05
C MET A 60 10.17 -16.65 0.19
N ALA A 61 10.65 -15.95 1.22
CA ALA A 61 9.93 -15.76 2.49
C ALA A 61 8.52 -15.17 2.34
N ASN A 62 8.25 -14.41 1.28
CA ASN A 62 6.93 -13.84 0.98
C ASN A 62 5.98 -14.77 0.18
N GLY A 63 6.34 -16.04 -0.02
CA GLY A 63 5.54 -17.00 -0.79
C GLY A 63 5.65 -16.85 -2.33
N ARG A 64 6.45 -15.89 -2.82
CA ARG A 64 6.68 -15.66 -4.26
C ARG A 64 8.12 -15.94 -4.65
N CYS A 65 8.33 -16.40 -5.88
CA CYS A 65 9.69 -16.59 -6.41
C CYS A 65 10.29 -15.26 -6.87
N TYR A 66 11.59 -15.23 -7.13
CA TYR A 66 12.28 -14.01 -7.56
C TYR A 66 11.72 -13.36 -8.84
N LEU A 67 11.08 -14.14 -9.73
CA LEU A 67 10.42 -13.65 -10.95
C LEU A 67 9.07 -13.00 -10.66
N HIS A 68 8.36 -13.45 -9.62
CA HIS A 68 7.01 -12.99 -9.27
C HIS A 68 7.02 -12.11 -8.02
N GLY A 69 8.08 -11.31 -7.84
CA GLY A 69 8.16 -10.33 -6.75
C GLY A 69 8.70 -10.87 -5.43
N GLY A 70 9.33 -12.05 -5.40
CA GLY A 70 9.95 -12.62 -4.21
C GLY A 70 11.01 -11.74 -3.55
N ARG A 71 11.66 -10.87 -4.35
CA ARG A 71 12.67 -9.90 -3.90
C ARG A 71 12.09 -8.55 -3.49
N VAL A 72 10.80 -8.31 -3.71
CA VAL A 72 10.15 -7.06 -3.29
C VAL A 72 10.08 -7.09 -1.77
N PRO A 73 10.61 -6.08 -1.06
CA PRO A 73 10.56 -6.05 0.39
C PRO A 73 9.11 -5.98 0.87
N ALA A 74 8.85 -6.59 2.03
CA ALA A 74 7.55 -6.57 2.69
C ALA A 74 7.57 -5.57 3.86
N GLY A 75 6.42 -5.43 4.54
CA GLY A 75 6.29 -4.59 5.73
C GLY A 75 6.59 -3.12 5.43
N ASP A 76 7.62 -2.60 6.08
CA ASP A 76 7.97 -1.18 5.99
C ASP A 76 8.82 -0.82 4.77
N GLY A 77 9.51 -1.80 4.19
CA GLY A 77 10.27 -1.64 2.95
C GLY A 77 9.43 -1.76 1.68
N TYR A 78 8.10 -1.83 1.79
CA TYR A 78 7.22 -2.15 0.67
C TYR A 78 7.43 -1.22 -0.52
N HIS A 79 7.83 -1.80 -1.66
CA HIS A 79 8.20 -1.10 -2.91
C HIS A 79 9.27 -0.01 -2.77
N LEU A 80 10.06 -0.01 -1.69
CA LEU A 80 11.21 0.88 -1.54
C LEU A 80 12.47 0.29 -2.19
N PRO A 81 13.37 1.15 -2.73
CA PRO A 81 14.68 0.70 -3.18
C PRO A 81 15.52 0.13 -2.01
N VAL A 82 15.98 -1.12 -2.12
CA VAL A 82 16.98 -1.71 -1.20
C VAL A 82 18.42 -1.26 -1.51
N TRP A 83 19.03 -0.47 -0.65
CA TRP A 83 20.39 0.05 -0.84
C TRP A 83 21.47 -1.02 -0.60
N PRO A 84 22.62 -0.95 -1.29
CA PRO A 84 23.75 -1.82 -0.99
C PRO A 84 24.32 -1.51 0.41
N ASP A 85 24.90 -2.51 1.06
CA ASP A 85 25.74 -2.28 2.25
C ASP A 85 26.99 -1.49 1.83
N GLY A 86 27.23 -0.36 2.50
CA GLY A 86 28.36 0.53 2.21
C GLY A 86 29.73 -0.13 2.43
N LYS A 87 29.81 -1.17 3.26
CA LYS A 87 31.06 -1.88 3.56
C LYS A 87 31.37 -3.00 2.56
N ALA A 88 30.44 -3.34 1.66
CA ALA A 88 30.64 -4.41 0.71
C ALA A 88 31.61 -4.00 -0.43
N PRO A 89 32.44 -4.93 -0.94
CA PRO A 89 33.25 -4.64 -2.11
C PRO A 89 32.36 -4.25 -3.31
N GLY A 90 32.69 -3.13 -3.96
CA GLY A 90 31.91 -2.58 -5.08
C GLY A 90 30.58 -1.91 -4.68
N ALA A 91 30.36 -1.59 -3.40
CA ALA A 91 29.16 -0.92 -2.91
C ALA A 91 28.87 0.40 -3.64
N VAL A 92 29.89 1.24 -3.83
CA VAL A 92 29.78 2.54 -4.51
C VAL A 92 29.33 2.38 -5.96
N ALA A 93 29.95 1.46 -6.71
CA ALA A 93 29.56 1.20 -8.10
C ALA A 93 28.11 0.70 -8.21
N LYS A 94 27.69 -0.17 -7.28
CA LYS A 94 26.31 -0.65 -7.20
C LYS A 94 25.32 0.44 -6.80
N LEU A 95 25.71 1.34 -5.90
CA LEU A 95 24.93 2.51 -5.49
C LEU A 95 24.72 3.44 -6.69
N ASN A 96 25.79 3.85 -7.36
CA ASN A 96 25.74 4.75 -8.52
C ASN A 96 24.87 4.17 -9.64
N ARG A 97 25.04 2.88 -9.96
CA ARG A 97 24.16 2.22 -10.94
C ARG A 97 22.69 2.33 -10.54
N LYS A 98 22.38 2.17 -9.26
CA LYS A 98 21.01 2.21 -8.76
C LYS A 98 20.42 3.62 -8.79
N LEU A 99 21.21 4.64 -8.46
CA LEU A 99 20.80 6.03 -8.61
C LEU A 99 20.48 6.33 -10.08
N ASN A 100 21.35 5.92 -11.01
CA ASN A 100 21.10 6.06 -12.44
C ASN A 100 19.86 5.29 -12.94
N ASP A 101 19.54 4.13 -12.36
CA ASP A 101 18.30 3.40 -12.65
C ASP A 101 17.07 4.19 -12.17
N LEU A 102 17.13 4.80 -10.99
CA LEU A 102 16.05 5.62 -10.43
C LEU A 102 15.81 6.88 -11.25
N ASP A 103 16.88 7.56 -11.68
CA ASP A 103 16.78 8.77 -12.50
C ASP A 103 16.18 8.45 -13.87
N ARG A 104 16.61 7.36 -14.51
CA ARG A 104 16.01 6.88 -15.77
C ARG A 104 14.53 6.53 -15.61
N ALA A 105 14.17 5.87 -14.50
CA ALA A 105 12.78 5.55 -14.22
C ALA A 105 11.93 6.81 -13.97
N ALA A 106 12.47 7.81 -13.28
CA ALA A 106 11.83 9.10 -13.05
C ALA A 106 11.62 9.87 -14.36
N ALA A 107 12.65 9.95 -15.21
CA ALA A 107 12.57 10.58 -16.53
C ALA A 107 11.53 9.90 -17.44
N LYS A 108 11.50 8.56 -17.46
CA LYS A 108 10.49 7.80 -18.21
C LYS A 108 9.07 8.07 -17.69
N ARG A 109 8.92 8.15 -16.37
CA ARG A 109 7.63 8.48 -15.75
C ARG A 109 7.19 9.90 -16.08
N ALA A 110 8.08 10.88 -16.04
CA ALA A 110 7.80 12.26 -16.39
C ALA A 110 7.32 12.38 -17.84
N LYS A 111 8.02 11.75 -18.80
CA LYS A 111 7.60 11.69 -20.20
C LYS A 111 6.21 11.07 -20.36
N ARG A 112 5.95 9.95 -19.67
CA ARG A 112 4.63 9.30 -19.70
C ARG A 112 3.54 10.20 -19.13
N VAL A 113 3.77 10.85 -17.99
CA VAL A 113 2.79 11.74 -17.36
C VAL A 113 2.54 12.97 -18.23
N ALA A 114 3.58 13.55 -18.85
CA ALA A 114 3.44 14.68 -19.76
C ALA A 114 2.56 14.33 -20.98
N ALA A 115 2.68 13.11 -21.49
CA ALA A 115 1.88 12.62 -22.62
C ALA A 115 0.44 12.21 -22.27
N MET A 116 0.07 12.13 -20.98
CA MET A 116 -1.31 11.82 -20.57
C MET A 116 -2.26 12.96 -20.90
N SER A 117 -3.46 12.62 -21.35
CA SER A 117 -4.63 13.51 -21.41
C SER A 117 -5.06 13.97 -20.01
N ALA A 118 -5.98 14.94 -19.94
CA ALA A 118 -6.48 15.46 -18.66
C ALA A 118 -7.15 14.37 -17.81
N ASP A 119 -8.00 13.55 -18.43
CA ASP A 119 -8.73 12.47 -17.75
C ASP A 119 -7.79 11.36 -17.28
N GLU A 120 -6.83 10.96 -18.11
CA GLU A 120 -5.80 9.98 -17.72
C GLU A 120 -4.93 10.49 -16.58
N ARG A 121 -4.62 11.79 -16.57
CA ARG A 121 -3.83 12.42 -15.49
C ARG A 121 -4.63 12.47 -14.19
N ALA A 122 -5.93 12.78 -14.25
CA ALA A 122 -6.82 12.74 -13.09
C ALA A 122 -6.91 11.32 -12.50
N ALA A 123 -7.11 10.30 -13.35
CA ALA A 123 -7.12 8.90 -12.94
C ALA A 123 -5.77 8.46 -12.34
N TYR A 124 -4.66 8.90 -12.92
CA TYR A 124 -3.32 8.61 -12.42
C TYR A 124 -3.05 9.22 -11.04
N GLU A 125 -3.48 10.46 -10.79
CA GLU A 125 -3.35 11.10 -9.47
C GLU A 125 -4.23 10.41 -8.43
N GLU A 126 -5.44 9.97 -8.79
CA GLU A 126 -6.28 9.18 -7.88
C GLU A 126 -5.63 7.83 -7.53
N TRP A 127 -5.10 7.12 -8.53
CA TRP A 127 -4.36 5.88 -8.33
C TRP A 127 -3.16 6.07 -7.38
N LYS A 128 -2.42 7.18 -7.53
CA LYS A 128 -1.25 7.51 -6.71
C LYS A 128 -1.58 7.77 -5.25
N LYS A 129 -2.79 8.25 -4.92
CA LYS A 129 -3.22 8.45 -3.52
C LYS A 129 -3.27 7.13 -2.76
N THR A 130 -3.73 6.07 -3.42
CA THR A 130 -3.95 4.75 -2.81
C THR A 130 -2.75 3.80 -2.94
N HIS A 131 -1.89 3.97 -3.96
CA HIS A 131 -0.78 3.07 -4.26
C HIS A 131 0.59 3.61 -3.83
N LYS A 132 0.68 4.17 -2.61
CA LYS A 132 1.94 4.70 -2.07
C LYS A 132 2.85 3.59 -1.51
N PRO A 133 4.12 3.50 -1.94
CA PRO A 133 5.16 2.70 -1.28
C PRO A 133 5.44 3.20 0.15
N GLY A 134 6.15 2.39 0.94
CA GLY A 134 6.65 2.80 2.26
C GLY A 134 6.04 2.03 3.43
N PRO A 135 6.05 2.57 4.66
CA PRO A 135 5.70 1.85 5.90
C PRO A 135 4.29 1.26 5.94
N ALA A 136 4.13 0.07 6.53
CA ALA A 136 2.82 -0.59 6.63
C ALA A 136 1.83 0.22 7.48
N ALA A 137 2.32 0.84 8.57
CA ALA A 137 1.52 1.71 9.42
C ALA A 137 1.00 2.93 8.65
N ALA A 138 1.84 3.57 7.83
CA ALA A 138 1.45 4.73 7.03
C ALA A 138 0.36 4.36 6.00
N ARG A 139 0.52 3.23 5.30
CA ARG A 139 -0.49 2.73 4.35
C ARG A 139 -1.82 2.39 5.04
N THR A 140 -1.75 1.79 6.23
CA THR A 140 -2.94 1.43 7.01
C THR A 140 -3.67 2.67 7.52
N ARG A 141 -2.96 3.69 8.02
CA ARG A 141 -3.55 4.97 8.40
C ARG A 141 -4.23 5.67 7.23
N ALA A 142 -3.58 5.71 6.07
CA ALA A 142 -4.16 6.29 4.85
C ALA A 142 -5.45 5.59 4.44
N ARG A 143 -5.49 4.26 4.50
CA ARG A 143 -6.71 3.48 4.23
C ARG A 143 -7.83 3.82 5.20
N ARG A 144 -7.55 3.81 6.51
CA ARG A 144 -8.53 4.16 7.55
C ARG A 144 -9.08 5.58 7.40
N ALA A 145 -8.23 6.54 7.06
CA ALA A 145 -8.65 7.91 6.82
C ALA A 145 -9.64 8.02 5.64
N LEU A 146 -9.42 7.24 4.57
CA LEU A 146 -10.35 7.17 3.44
C LEU A 146 -11.67 6.50 3.82
N GLU A 147 -11.63 5.41 4.60
CA GLU A 147 -12.82 4.73 5.13
C GLU A 147 -13.64 5.67 6.02
N GLN A 148 -12.99 6.40 6.92
CA GLN A 148 -13.63 7.39 7.79
C GLN A 148 -14.23 8.55 6.99
N ALA A 149 -13.49 9.10 6.02
CA ALA A 149 -14.00 10.17 5.17
C ALA A 149 -15.22 9.72 4.34
N LYS A 150 -15.22 8.47 3.86
CA LYS A 150 -16.38 7.89 3.18
C LYS A 150 -17.58 7.77 4.13
N ALA A 151 -17.38 7.20 5.32
CA ALA A 151 -18.44 7.07 6.32
C ALA A 151 -19.00 8.42 6.75
N GLN A 152 -18.13 9.44 6.88
CA GLN A 152 -18.57 10.80 7.19
C GLN A 152 -19.39 11.43 6.06
N ARG A 153 -19.00 11.23 4.79
CA ARG A 153 -19.80 11.70 3.64
C ARG A 153 -21.16 11.02 3.60
N GLU A 154 -21.20 9.70 3.78
CA GLU A 154 -22.44 8.93 3.84
C GLU A 154 -23.35 9.40 4.97
N LEU A 155 -22.78 9.74 6.14
CA LEU A 155 -23.55 10.33 7.23
C LEU A 155 -24.13 11.71 6.86
N ILE A 156 -23.34 12.58 6.23
CA ILE A 156 -23.80 13.91 5.78
C ILE A 156 -24.88 13.79 4.70
N GLU A 157 -24.76 12.82 3.79
CA GLU A 157 -25.76 12.57 2.74
C GLU A 157 -27.04 11.98 3.33
N THR A 158 -26.92 11.07 4.30
CA THR A 158 -28.06 10.45 4.99
C THR A 158 -28.80 11.45 5.89
N PHE A 159 -28.05 12.33 6.55
CA PHE A 159 -28.59 13.37 7.43
C PHE A 159 -28.28 14.72 6.81
N PRO A 160 -29.14 15.21 5.88
CA PRO A 160 -28.95 16.52 5.28
C PRO A 160 -28.82 17.60 6.37
N PRO A 161 -28.14 18.73 6.07
CA PRO A 161 -27.89 19.77 7.05
C PRO A 161 -29.19 20.16 7.77
N ARG A 162 -29.07 20.46 9.06
CA ARG A 162 -30.18 20.95 9.89
C ARG A 162 -30.89 22.03 9.09
N GLN A 163 -32.14 21.76 8.71
CA GLN A 163 -32.90 22.67 7.86
C GLN A 163 -32.88 24.06 8.51
N VAL A 164 -32.67 25.09 7.68
CA VAL A 164 -32.76 26.47 8.16
C VAL A 164 -34.15 26.60 8.81
N PRO A 165 -34.26 27.07 10.06
CA PRO A 165 -35.56 27.20 10.71
C PRO A 165 -36.50 27.98 9.78
N SER A 166 -37.63 27.36 9.40
CA SER A 166 -38.70 28.07 8.70
C SER A 166 -39.19 29.24 9.56
N ALA A 167 -39.83 30.23 8.94
CA ALA A 167 -40.43 31.36 9.66
C ALA A 167 -41.36 30.85 10.79
N GLU A 168 -42.20 29.86 10.49
CA GLU A 168 -43.06 29.19 11.48
C GLU A 168 -42.27 28.59 12.65
N SER A 169 -41.14 27.93 12.38
CA SER A 169 -40.31 27.36 13.45
C SER A 169 -39.61 28.43 14.30
N ALA A 170 -39.29 29.60 13.73
CA ALA A 170 -38.76 30.73 14.46
C ALA A 170 -39.84 31.41 15.33
N GLU A 171 -41.06 31.50 14.82
CA GLU A 171 -42.23 31.97 15.57
C GLU A 171 -42.54 31.04 16.75
N LEU A 172 -42.58 29.72 16.51
CA LEU A 172 -42.76 28.72 17.56
C LEU A 172 -41.64 28.80 18.62
N ALA A 173 -40.40 29.07 18.21
CA ALA A 173 -39.30 29.26 19.16
C ALA A 173 -39.50 30.50 20.03
N HIS A 174 -39.96 31.61 19.45
CA HIS A 174 -40.31 32.82 20.19
C HIS A 174 -41.48 32.59 21.16
N GLU A 175 -42.51 31.86 20.72
CA GLU A 175 -43.67 31.53 21.54
C GLU A 175 -43.28 30.63 22.73
N ILE A 176 -42.42 29.63 22.50
CA ILE A 176 -41.88 28.77 23.55
C ILE A 176 -41.11 29.61 24.59
N GLU A 177 -40.28 30.55 24.17
CA GLU A 177 -39.53 31.41 25.09
C GLU A 177 -40.45 32.35 25.88
N ALA A 178 -41.48 32.92 25.23
CA ALA A 178 -42.49 33.73 25.91
C ALA A 178 -43.26 32.93 26.97
N LEU A 179 -43.68 31.70 26.63
CA LEU A 179 -44.38 30.80 27.55
C LEU A 179 -43.47 30.33 28.70
N ARG A 180 -42.18 30.08 28.43
CA ARG A 180 -41.20 29.76 29.49
C ARG A 180 -41.01 30.92 30.45
N ALA A 181 -40.93 32.15 29.95
CA ALA A 181 -40.82 33.35 30.78
C ALA A 181 -42.08 33.54 31.66
N GLU A 182 -43.26 33.32 31.09
CA GLU A 182 -44.52 33.41 31.82
C GLU A 182 -44.65 32.32 32.90
N LEU A 183 -44.30 31.07 32.57
CA LEU A 183 -44.25 29.99 33.55
C LEU A 183 -43.28 30.30 34.69
N LYS A 184 -42.12 30.87 34.39
CA LYS A 184 -41.16 31.31 35.40
C LYS A 184 -41.76 32.38 36.31
N ARG A 185 -42.39 33.42 35.76
CA ARG A 185 -43.06 34.47 36.55
C ARG A 185 -44.12 33.89 37.49
N ARG A 186 -45.01 33.03 36.98
CA ARG A 186 -46.04 32.39 37.80
C ARG A 186 -45.47 31.51 38.90
N ARG A 187 -44.37 30.81 38.61
CA ARG A 187 -43.67 29.98 39.60
C ARG A 187 -43.03 30.86 40.69
N ASP A 188 -42.39 31.95 40.29
CA ASP A 188 -41.79 32.93 41.21
C ASP A 188 -42.87 33.59 42.09
N ASP A 189 -44.04 33.92 41.52
CA ASP A 189 -45.18 34.47 42.26
C ASP A 189 -45.86 33.45 43.19
N ALA A 190 -45.95 32.18 42.79
CA ALA A 190 -46.44 31.10 43.65
C ALA A 190 -45.47 30.76 44.79
N GLN A 191 -44.18 31.02 44.60
CA GLN A 191 -43.13 30.80 45.61
C GLN A 191 -42.97 31.99 46.58
N LYS A 192 -43.58 33.16 46.28
CA LYS A 192 -43.61 34.28 47.22
C LYS A 192 -44.42 33.87 48.46
N PRO A 193 -43.88 34.03 49.69
CA PRO A 193 -44.61 33.73 50.89
C PRO A 193 -45.86 34.62 50.96
N LYS A 194 -47.04 33.99 51.14
CA LYS A 194 -48.28 34.74 51.40
C LYS A 194 -48.03 35.64 52.63
N PRO A 195 -48.37 36.94 52.57
CA PRO A 195 -48.24 37.79 53.74
C PRO A 195 -49.07 37.16 54.85
N ILE A 196 -48.40 36.78 55.94
CA ILE A 196 -49.08 36.39 57.18
C ILE A 196 -49.88 37.63 57.56
N GLY A 197 -51.19 37.56 57.33
CA GLY A 197 -52.10 38.66 57.58
C GLY A 197 -51.89 39.15 59.00
N ALA A 198 -51.71 40.47 59.14
CA ALA A 198 -51.90 41.15 60.40
C ALA A 198 -53.34 40.86 60.85
N PHE A 199 -53.51 39.87 61.72
CA PHE A 199 -54.72 39.73 62.49
C PHE A 199 -54.69 40.79 63.59
N ALA A 200 -55.82 41.50 63.67
CA ALA A 200 -56.14 42.58 64.59
C ALA A 200 -56.04 42.17 66.06
#